data_AF-A0A945I1H6-F1
#
_entry.id   AF-A0A945I1H6-F1
#
_cell.length_a   1.000
_cell.length_b   1.000
_cell.length_c   1.000
_cell.angle_alpha   90.00
_cell.angle_beta   90.00
_cell.angle_gamma   90.00
#
_symmetry.space_group_name_H-M   'P 1'
#
loop_
_entity.id
_entity.type
_entity.pdbx_description
1 polymer ?
#
loop_
_entity_poly.entity_id
_entity_poly.type
_entity_poly.pdbx_seq_one_letter_code
_entity_poly.pdbx_strand_id
1 'polypeptide(L)'
;MFNEVHLRELKKISEEFISQDFVGSSPLSWMMYIKKNLPNIDLDKGNFSSDTLNRKRLYDMSSNSSLSNLDFSMNVLSWGGMRRTHGVSCLNNFSDWEPLIEKLRSGSIDRSEAYLDFSFIRKSGKLKGMGPAFFTKLIFFGHPDHNGFIMDQWTARSVNLLLDTQLVKMVSQKNGSSSVSDFNNEIIYEKFCSTIEDLTLKLNNITDPKITEEIIFSNGGRGEKKGKWRRYLLQQT
;
A
#
# COMPACT_ATOMS: atom_id res chain seq x y z
N MET A 1 18.40 3.29 -14.67
CA MET A 1 19.68 3.20 -13.94
C MET A 1 19.50 3.99 -12.65
N PHE A 2 19.94 3.47 -11.50
CA PHE A 2 19.81 4.19 -10.23
C PHE A 2 20.84 5.31 -10.15
N ASN A 3 20.48 6.41 -9.50
CA ASN A 3 21.39 7.48 -9.14
C ASN A 3 22.33 6.98 -8.03
N GLU A 4 23.64 6.99 -8.32
CA GLU A 4 24.67 6.41 -7.45
C GLU A 4 24.78 7.11 -6.09
N VAL A 5 24.47 8.42 -6.00
CA VAL A 5 24.52 9.16 -4.74
C VAL A 5 23.42 8.67 -3.81
N HIS A 6 22.19 8.61 -4.30
CA HIS A 6 21.03 8.18 -3.51
C HIS A 6 21.09 6.68 -3.19
N LEU A 7 21.55 5.86 -4.13
CA LEU A 7 21.72 4.42 -3.93
C LEU A 7 22.78 4.13 -2.85
N ARG A 8 23.91 4.85 -2.85
CA ARG A 8 24.95 4.69 -1.83
C ARG A 8 24.44 5.03 -0.43
N GLU A 9 23.63 6.08 -0.32
CA GLU A 9 23.05 6.46 0.98
C GLU A 9 22.02 5.43 1.45
N LEU A 10 21.16 4.93 0.56
CA LEU A 10 20.20 3.88 0.89
C LEU A 10 20.90 2.60 1.36
N LYS A 11 22.01 2.20 0.69
CA LYS A 11 22.82 1.04 1.10
C LYS A 11 23.29 1.13 2.55
N LYS A 12 23.87 2.26 2.94
CA LYS A 12 24.30 2.48 4.33
C LYS A 12 23.13 2.37 5.31
N ILE A 13 21.99 2.96 4.96
CA ILE A 13 20.79 2.92 5.82
C ILE A 13 20.24 1.49 5.92
N SER A 14 20.29 0.72 4.83
CA SER A 14 19.78 -0.66 4.79
C SER A 14 20.57 -1.64 5.65
N GLU A 15 21.87 -1.42 5.85
CA GLU A 15 22.73 -2.29 6.67
C GLU A 15 22.33 -2.29 8.15
N GLU A 16 21.72 -1.20 8.62
CA GLU A 16 21.22 -1.06 9.99
C GLU A 16 19.70 -1.22 10.08
N PHE A 17 19.04 -1.64 8.99
CA PHE A 17 17.58 -1.70 8.96
C PHE A 17 17.05 -2.85 9.81
N ILE A 18 16.16 -2.49 10.73
CA ILE A 18 15.36 -3.44 11.51
C ILE A 18 13.91 -3.27 11.05
N SER A 19 13.28 -4.36 10.61
CA SER A 19 11.85 -4.35 10.23
C SER A 19 11.02 -3.85 11.40
N GLN A 20 10.04 -3.03 11.07
CA GLN A 20 9.40 -2.11 12.01
C GLN A 20 8.08 -2.62 12.52
N ASP A 21 7.72 -3.84 12.12
CA ASP A 21 6.50 -4.55 12.47
C ASP A 21 5.28 -3.62 12.39
N PHE A 22 5.19 -2.82 11.32
CA PHE A 22 4.30 -1.65 11.25
C PHE A 22 2.87 -1.99 11.67
N VAL A 23 2.43 -1.20 12.64
CA VAL A 23 1.22 -1.44 13.40
C VAL A 23 0.13 -0.46 12.94
N GLY A 24 -0.89 -0.96 12.26
CA GLY A 24 -2.02 -0.16 11.76
C GLY A 24 -3.03 0.22 12.86
N SER A 25 -4.15 0.86 12.48
CA SER A 25 -5.24 1.14 13.44
C SER A 25 -6.00 -0.13 13.83
N SER A 26 -6.67 -0.13 15.00
CA SER A 26 -7.54 -1.23 15.45
C SER A 26 -8.66 -1.50 14.42
N PRO A 27 -8.66 -2.68 13.75
CA PRO A 27 -9.68 -3.01 12.76
C PRO A 27 -11.09 -3.04 13.35
N LEU A 28 -11.24 -3.51 14.59
CA LEU A 28 -12.55 -3.59 15.26
C LEU A 28 -13.19 -2.21 15.41
N SER A 29 -12.42 -1.20 15.83
CA SER A 29 -12.93 0.18 15.96
C SER A 29 -13.33 0.77 14.60
N TRP A 30 -12.60 0.41 13.54
CA TRP A 30 -12.90 0.83 12.18
C TRP A 30 -14.20 0.16 11.68
N MET A 31 -14.32 -1.15 11.84
CA MET A 31 -15.51 -1.94 11.51
C MET A 31 -16.76 -1.41 12.20
N MET A 32 -16.70 -1.15 13.52
CA MET A 32 -17.86 -0.61 14.26
C MET A 32 -18.34 0.73 13.68
N TYR A 33 -17.42 1.59 13.26
CA TYR A 33 -17.79 2.83 12.59
C TYR A 33 -18.45 2.58 11.23
N ILE A 34 -17.91 1.67 10.42
CA ILE A 34 -18.51 1.32 9.13
C ILE A 34 -19.90 0.76 9.33
N LYS A 35 -20.09 -0.24 10.21
CA LYS A 35 -21.39 -0.85 10.51
C LYS A 35 -22.42 0.18 11.00
N LYS A 36 -22.00 1.18 11.79
CA LYS A 36 -22.88 2.27 12.22
C LYS A 36 -23.40 3.12 11.05
N ASN A 37 -22.59 3.34 10.00
CA ASN A 37 -22.94 4.19 8.87
C ASN A 37 -23.51 3.40 7.67
N LEU A 38 -23.22 2.11 7.59
CA LEU A 38 -23.72 1.16 6.58
C LEU A 38 -24.35 -0.03 7.32
N PRO A 39 -25.54 0.10 7.93
CA PRO A 39 -26.10 -0.93 8.82
C PRO A 39 -26.30 -2.30 8.15
N ASN A 40 -26.55 -2.30 6.84
CA ASN A 40 -26.83 -3.50 6.06
C ASN A 40 -25.57 -4.18 5.48
N ILE A 41 -24.38 -3.61 5.70
CA ILE A 41 -23.13 -4.23 5.23
C ILE A 41 -22.88 -5.53 6.00
N ASP A 42 -22.60 -6.63 5.30
CA ASP A 42 -22.38 -7.92 5.94
C ASP A 42 -20.93 -8.03 6.42
N LEU A 43 -20.74 -8.04 7.74
CA LEU A 43 -19.43 -8.04 8.37
C LEU A 43 -19.47 -8.96 9.59
N ASP A 44 -18.52 -9.87 9.68
CA ASP A 44 -18.38 -10.72 10.85
C ASP A 44 -17.44 -10.06 11.85
N LYS A 45 -17.99 -9.66 13.01
CA LYS A 45 -17.21 -9.07 14.11
C LYS A 45 -16.05 -9.96 14.54
N GLY A 46 -16.16 -11.28 14.43
CA GLY A 46 -15.11 -12.25 14.76
C GLY A 46 -13.84 -12.08 13.92
N ASN A 47 -13.95 -11.50 12.72
CA ASN A 47 -12.84 -11.28 11.80
C ASN A 47 -12.05 -9.98 12.06
N PHE A 48 -12.38 -9.23 13.13
CA PHE A 48 -11.75 -7.94 13.44
C PHE A 48 -11.14 -7.90 14.84
N SER A 49 -9.82 -7.74 14.90
CA SER A 49 -9.09 -7.64 16.18
C SER A 49 -9.29 -6.29 16.85
N SER A 50 -9.40 -6.27 18.18
CA SER A 50 -9.29 -5.04 18.99
C SER A 50 -7.87 -4.49 18.95
N ASP A 51 -6.88 -5.38 18.85
CA ASP A 51 -5.49 -5.02 18.72
C ASP A 51 -5.17 -4.60 17.29
N THR A 52 -4.06 -3.92 17.17
CA THR A 52 -3.50 -3.50 15.90
C THR A 52 -2.92 -4.67 15.11
N LEU A 53 -3.02 -4.64 13.78
CA LEU A 53 -2.48 -5.68 12.91
C LEU A 53 -1.06 -5.33 12.44
N ASN A 54 -0.21 -6.34 12.30
CA ASN A 54 1.05 -6.27 11.57
C ASN A 54 0.92 -6.89 10.18
N ARG A 55 1.97 -6.77 9.35
CA ARG A 55 1.99 -7.32 7.98
C ARG A 55 1.73 -8.83 7.95
N LYS A 56 2.34 -9.58 8.88
CA LYS A 56 2.19 -11.04 8.95
C LYS A 56 0.73 -11.45 9.06
N ARG A 57 -0.03 -10.84 9.97
CA ARG A 57 -1.46 -11.17 10.14
C ARG A 57 -2.28 -10.88 8.88
N LEU A 58 -1.94 -9.86 8.10
CA LEU A 58 -2.62 -9.57 6.84
C LEU A 58 -2.28 -10.56 5.72
N TYR A 59 -1.04 -11.06 5.66
CA TYR A 59 -0.69 -12.16 4.74
C TYR A 59 -1.46 -13.44 5.11
N ASP A 60 -1.50 -13.80 6.40
CA ASP A 60 -2.24 -14.97 6.89
C ASP A 60 -3.75 -14.86 6.56
N MET A 61 -4.31 -13.64 6.53
CA MET A 61 -5.71 -13.39 6.15
C MET A 61 -5.98 -13.59 4.65
N SER A 62 -5.00 -13.29 3.80
CA SER A 62 -5.16 -13.40 2.34
C SER A 62 -5.43 -14.83 1.90
N SER A 63 -4.65 -15.77 2.46
CA SER A 63 -4.75 -17.21 2.20
C SER A 63 -5.91 -17.90 2.92
N ASN A 64 -6.64 -17.19 3.80
CA ASN A 64 -7.78 -17.73 4.49
C ASN A 64 -9.05 -17.67 3.61
N SER A 65 -9.44 -18.81 3.04
CA SER A 65 -10.67 -18.93 2.25
C SER A 65 -11.96 -18.76 3.04
N SER A 66 -11.92 -18.87 4.37
CA SER A 66 -13.09 -18.58 5.23
C SER A 66 -13.32 -17.07 5.43
N LEU A 67 -12.33 -16.24 5.08
CA LEU A 67 -12.44 -14.79 5.21
C LEU A 67 -13.04 -14.19 3.95
N SER A 68 -14.17 -13.51 4.08
CA SER A 68 -14.83 -12.83 2.96
C SER A 68 -13.93 -11.76 2.33
N ASN A 69 -14.14 -11.47 1.04
CA ASN A 69 -13.40 -10.40 0.34
C ASN A 69 -13.62 -9.04 1.00
N LEU A 70 -14.82 -8.83 1.56
CA LEU A 70 -15.20 -7.64 2.29
C LEU A 70 -14.42 -7.49 3.59
N ASP A 71 -14.38 -8.54 4.42
CA ASP A 71 -13.65 -8.52 5.69
C ASP A 71 -12.14 -8.40 5.49
N PHE A 72 -11.60 -9.10 4.49
CA PHE A 72 -10.19 -8.96 4.08
C PHE A 72 -9.88 -7.51 3.70
N SER A 73 -10.66 -6.94 2.78
CA SER A 73 -10.46 -5.57 2.30
C SER A 73 -10.53 -4.58 3.44
N MET A 74 -11.51 -4.74 4.35
CA MET A 74 -11.67 -3.87 5.51
C MET A 74 -10.47 -3.91 6.45
N ASN A 75 -9.93 -5.10 6.74
CA ASN A 75 -8.73 -5.25 7.56
C ASN A 75 -7.54 -4.52 6.93
N VAL A 76 -7.29 -4.69 5.62
CA VAL A 76 -6.19 -4.00 4.91
C VAL A 76 -6.38 -2.47 4.89
N LEU A 77 -7.59 -1.98 4.59
CA LEU A 77 -7.86 -0.55 4.51
C LEU A 77 -7.74 0.13 5.89
N SER A 78 -8.18 -0.55 6.95
CA SER A 78 -8.04 -0.07 8.33
C SER A 78 -6.58 -0.06 8.79
N TRP A 79 -5.79 -1.08 8.43
CA TRP A 79 -4.35 -1.12 8.68
C TRP A 79 -3.62 0.03 8.00
N GLY A 80 -3.98 0.32 6.74
CA GLY A 80 -3.41 1.42 5.97
C GLY A 80 -3.78 2.82 6.48
N GLY A 81 -4.60 2.93 7.53
CA GLY A 81 -5.01 4.21 8.12
C GLY A 81 -6.00 4.99 7.26
N MET A 82 -6.82 4.31 6.45
CA MET A 82 -7.86 4.97 5.66
C MET A 82 -8.82 5.74 6.57
N ARG A 83 -9.09 7.00 6.21
CA ARG A 83 -10.12 7.80 6.90
C ARG A 83 -11.46 7.05 6.83
N ARG A 84 -12.12 6.88 7.98
CA ARG A 84 -13.34 6.08 8.08
C ARG A 84 -14.47 6.57 7.16
N THR A 85 -14.59 7.88 6.95
CA THR A 85 -15.56 8.46 6.01
C THR A 85 -15.26 8.12 4.55
N HIS A 86 -13.99 7.95 4.19
CA HIS A 86 -13.60 7.42 2.88
C HIS A 86 -13.88 5.92 2.78
N GLY A 87 -13.69 5.18 3.87
CA GLY A 87 -14.10 3.78 3.99
C GLY A 87 -15.60 3.59 3.74
N VAL A 88 -16.44 4.38 4.40
CA VAL A 88 -17.90 4.38 4.15
C VAL A 88 -18.18 4.64 2.67
N SER A 89 -17.52 5.63 2.07
CA SER A 89 -17.74 5.99 0.67
C SER A 89 -17.39 4.88 -0.32
N CYS A 90 -16.30 4.13 -0.10
CA CYS A 90 -15.90 3.09 -1.05
C CYS A 90 -16.61 1.75 -0.81
N LEU A 91 -16.93 1.43 0.45
CA LEU A 91 -17.59 0.19 0.84
C LEU A 91 -19.09 0.20 0.58
N ASN A 92 -19.71 1.38 0.47
CA ASN A 92 -21.11 1.49 0.07
C ASN A 92 -21.37 0.85 -1.32
N ASN A 93 -20.35 0.82 -2.17
CA ASN A 93 -20.40 0.20 -3.50
C ASN A 93 -19.49 -1.03 -3.56
N PHE A 94 -19.31 -1.78 -2.46
CA PHE A 94 -18.37 -2.91 -2.44
C PHE A 94 -18.67 -3.95 -3.52
N SER A 95 -19.94 -4.25 -3.77
CA SER A 95 -20.38 -5.19 -4.82
C SER A 95 -19.89 -4.82 -6.23
N ASP A 96 -19.62 -3.54 -6.50
CA ASP A 96 -19.09 -3.09 -7.79
C ASP A 96 -17.62 -3.47 -8.02
N TRP A 97 -16.86 -3.74 -6.95
CA TRP A 97 -15.42 -4.01 -7.03
C TRP A 97 -14.97 -5.25 -6.25
N GLU A 98 -15.89 -5.93 -5.58
CA GLU A 98 -15.66 -7.26 -5.01
C GLU A 98 -15.12 -8.27 -6.02
N PRO A 99 -15.62 -8.35 -7.28
CA PRO A 99 -15.07 -9.29 -8.27
C PRO A 99 -13.58 -9.08 -8.56
N LEU A 100 -13.08 -7.84 -8.43
CA LEU A 100 -11.66 -7.55 -8.57
C LEU A 100 -10.86 -8.16 -7.40
N ILE A 101 -11.38 -8.07 -6.17
CA ILE A 101 -10.73 -8.66 -5.00
C ILE A 101 -10.74 -10.18 -5.06
N GLU A 102 -11.82 -10.78 -5.58
CA GLU A 102 -11.90 -12.22 -5.79
C GLU A 102 -10.84 -12.71 -6.80
N LYS A 103 -10.74 -12.06 -7.96
CA LYS A 103 -9.69 -12.36 -8.96
C LYS A 103 -8.29 -12.20 -8.38
N LEU A 104 -8.06 -11.11 -7.64
CA LEU A 104 -6.78 -10.81 -7.01
C LEU A 104 -6.38 -11.89 -5.99
N ARG A 105 -7.29 -12.24 -5.07
CA ARG A 105 -7.01 -13.23 -4.00
C ARG A 105 -6.92 -14.67 -4.50
N SER A 106 -7.58 -14.98 -5.61
CA SER A 106 -7.42 -16.28 -6.28
C SER A 106 -6.13 -16.38 -7.11
N GLY A 107 -5.40 -15.28 -7.32
CA GLY A 107 -4.25 -15.24 -8.22
C GLY A 107 -4.64 -15.40 -9.70
N SER A 108 -5.90 -15.12 -10.04
CA SER A 108 -6.40 -15.21 -11.42
C SER A 108 -5.93 -14.05 -12.31
N ILE A 109 -5.37 -13.01 -11.70
CA ILE A 109 -4.82 -11.82 -12.36
C ILE A 109 -3.51 -11.44 -11.68
N ASP A 110 -2.57 -10.89 -12.44
CA ASP A 110 -1.31 -10.39 -11.89
C ASP A 110 -1.45 -8.97 -11.28
N ARG A 111 -0.36 -8.46 -10.72
CA ARG A 111 -0.30 -7.12 -10.09
C ARG A 111 -0.63 -5.98 -11.07
N SER A 112 -0.26 -6.12 -12.34
CA SER A 112 -0.46 -5.11 -13.38
C SER A 112 -1.93 -5.10 -13.83
N GLU A 113 -2.49 -6.29 -14.10
CA GLU A 113 -3.89 -6.49 -14.42
C GLU A 113 -4.81 -6.02 -13.29
N ALA A 114 -4.47 -6.33 -12.03
CA ALA A 114 -5.21 -5.83 -10.87
C ALA A 114 -5.24 -4.30 -10.80
N TYR A 115 -4.12 -3.65 -11.10
CA TYR A 115 -4.04 -2.19 -11.14
C TYR A 115 -4.83 -1.60 -12.31
N LEU A 116 -4.80 -2.25 -13.47
CA LEU A 116 -5.57 -1.87 -14.65
C LEU A 116 -7.09 -1.88 -14.34
N ASP A 117 -7.60 -2.99 -13.82
CA ASP A 117 -9.01 -3.16 -13.43
C ASP A 117 -9.41 -2.11 -12.39
N PHE A 118 -8.58 -1.88 -11.37
CA PHE A 118 -8.78 -0.78 -10.41
C PHE A 118 -8.91 0.57 -11.09
N SER A 119 -8.03 0.88 -12.05
CA SER A 119 -8.02 2.17 -12.72
C SER A 119 -9.33 2.41 -13.48
N PHE A 120 -9.92 1.36 -14.08
CA PHE A 120 -11.20 1.45 -14.78
C PHE A 120 -12.36 1.67 -13.81
N ILE A 121 -12.46 0.87 -12.74
CA ILE A 121 -13.51 1.00 -11.72
C ILE A 121 -13.45 2.38 -11.05
N ARG A 122 -12.24 2.90 -10.82
CA ARG A 122 -12.03 4.21 -10.24
C ARG A 122 -12.46 5.33 -11.19
N LYS A 123 -12.10 5.25 -12.47
CA LYS A 123 -12.53 6.22 -13.51
C LYS A 123 -14.05 6.23 -13.70
N SER A 124 -14.73 5.11 -13.46
CA SER A 124 -16.19 5.05 -13.49
C SER A 124 -16.87 5.60 -12.23
N GLY A 125 -16.11 6.14 -11.26
CA GLY A 125 -16.64 6.76 -10.04
C GLY A 125 -17.06 5.79 -8.93
N LYS A 126 -16.86 4.48 -9.12
CA LYS A 126 -17.33 3.44 -8.20
C LYS A 126 -16.45 3.28 -6.94
N LEU A 127 -15.19 3.74 -7.01
CA LEU A 127 -14.22 3.70 -5.90
C LEU A 127 -14.00 5.06 -5.21
N LYS A 128 -15.07 5.84 -5.02
CA LYS A 128 -14.97 7.13 -4.32
C LYS A 128 -14.43 6.90 -2.89
N GLY A 129 -13.38 7.64 -2.54
CA GLY A 129 -12.69 7.51 -1.25
C GLY A 129 -11.43 6.62 -1.27
N MET A 130 -11.23 5.78 -2.30
CA MET A 130 -10.07 4.90 -2.39
C MET A 130 -9.14 5.28 -3.54
N GLY A 131 -8.04 5.97 -3.24
CA GLY A 131 -6.99 6.30 -4.21
C GLY A 131 -5.95 5.18 -4.41
N PRO A 132 -4.99 5.37 -5.34
CA PRO A 132 -3.99 4.36 -5.70
C PRO A 132 -3.23 3.79 -4.50
N ALA A 133 -2.78 4.65 -3.58
CA ALA A 133 -2.01 4.24 -2.41
C ALA A 133 -2.73 3.24 -1.50
N PHE A 134 -4.06 3.25 -1.48
CA PHE A 134 -4.85 2.26 -0.72
C PHE A 134 -5.09 1.00 -1.53
N PHE A 135 -5.38 1.13 -2.82
CA PHE A 135 -5.58 -0.05 -3.67
C PHE A 135 -4.33 -0.91 -3.79
N THR A 136 -3.14 -0.31 -3.93
CA THR A 136 -1.89 -1.10 -3.97
C THR A 136 -1.60 -1.83 -2.66
N LYS A 137 -2.21 -1.44 -1.53
CA LYS A 137 -2.16 -2.25 -0.29
C LYS A 137 -2.99 -3.51 -0.42
N LEU A 138 -4.16 -3.43 -1.08
CA LEU A 138 -4.96 -4.61 -1.40
C LEU A 138 -4.18 -5.55 -2.32
N ILE A 139 -3.47 -5.04 -3.34
CA ILE A 139 -2.59 -5.87 -4.17
C ILE A 139 -1.49 -6.53 -3.33
N PHE A 140 -0.75 -5.75 -2.54
CA PHE A 140 0.38 -6.22 -1.73
C PHE A 140 0.02 -7.33 -0.76
N PHE A 141 -1.09 -7.19 -0.04
CA PHE A 141 -1.53 -8.23 0.89
C PHE A 141 -2.38 -9.31 0.23
N GLY A 142 -3.11 -8.99 -0.85
CA GLY A 142 -4.16 -9.85 -1.40
C GLY A 142 -3.70 -10.82 -2.48
N HIS A 143 -2.70 -10.48 -3.29
CA HIS A 143 -2.19 -11.41 -4.29
C HIS A 143 -1.44 -12.56 -3.61
N PRO A 144 -1.64 -13.85 -3.97
CA PRO A 144 -0.97 -14.99 -3.35
C PRO A 144 0.57 -14.91 -3.35
N ASP A 145 1.15 -14.38 -4.42
CA ASP A 145 2.60 -14.22 -4.53
C ASP A 145 3.17 -13.03 -3.73
N HIS A 146 2.30 -12.15 -3.22
CA HIS A 146 2.68 -10.92 -2.51
C HIS A 146 3.76 -10.08 -3.23
N ASN A 147 3.69 -10.04 -4.57
CA ASN A 147 4.69 -9.43 -5.45
C ASN A 147 4.30 -8.03 -5.96
N GLY A 148 3.11 -7.50 -5.64
CA GLY A 148 2.76 -6.11 -5.97
C GLY A 148 3.06 -5.18 -4.80
N PHE A 149 3.89 -4.15 -4.98
CA PHE A 149 4.33 -3.31 -3.85
C PHE A 149 3.40 -2.11 -3.57
N ILE A 150 3.47 -1.57 -2.35
CA ILE A 150 2.66 -0.43 -1.94
C ILE A 150 3.21 0.84 -2.61
N MET A 151 2.49 1.40 -3.57
CA MET A 151 2.81 2.69 -4.20
C MET A 151 2.10 3.82 -3.45
N ASP A 152 2.69 4.27 -2.35
CA ASP A 152 2.22 5.43 -1.60
C ASP A 152 3.13 6.64 -1.75
N GLN A 153 2.82 7.73 -1.05
CA GLN A 153 3.58 8.97 -1.20
C GLN A 153 5.07 8.84 -0.86
N TRP A 154 5.46 7.91 0.04
CA TRP A 154 6.83 7.76 0.51
C TRP A 154 7.61 6.83 -0.40
N THR A 155 7.03 5.68 -0.76
CA THR A 155 7.69 4.73 -1.67
C THR A 155 7.79 5.33 -3.08
N ALA A 156 6.76 6.02 -3.58
CA ALA A 156 6.79 6.69 -4.88
C ALA A 156 7.85 7.80 -4.96
N ARG A 157 7.94 8.66 -3.93
CA ARG A 157 8.99 9.69 -3.85
C ARG A 157 10.38 9.07 -3.78
N SER A 158 10.53 7.97 -3.04
CA SER A 158 11.80 7.26 -2.92
C SER A 158 12.24 6.68 -4.26
N VAL A 159 11.34 6.02 -4.99
CA VAL A 159 11.63 5.50 -6.34
C VAL A 159 12.00 6.63 -7.29
N ASN A 160 11.26 7.74 -7.29
CA ASN A 160 11.59 8.88 -8.14
C ASN A 160 12.97 9.47 -7.83
N LEU A 161 13.32 9.62 -6.54
CA LEU A 161 14.62 10.10 -6.11
C LEU A 161 15.74 9.12 -6.51
N LEU A 162 15.55 7.82 -6.25
CA LEU A 162 16.55 6.79 -6.55
C LEU A 162 16.82 6.64 -8.06
N LEU A 163 15.84 6.95 -8.91
CA LEU A 163 16.00 6.96 -10.36
C LEU A 163 16.42 8.32 -10.91
N ASP A 164 16.41 9.37 -10.10
CA ASP A 164 16.56 10.77 -10.52
C ASP A 164 15.64 11.11 -11.71
N THR A 165 14.40 10.62 -11.65
CA THR A 165 13.40 10.73 -12.72
C THR A 165 12.00 10.61 -12.12
N GLN A 166 11.04 11.37 -12.65
CA GLN A 166 9.63 11.24 -12.25
C GLN A 166 8.98 10.02 -12.92
N LEU A 167 9.30 8.82 -12.44
CA LEU A 167 8.62 7.59 -12.87
C LEU A 167 7.16 7.58 -12.40
N VAL A 168 6.94 7.77 -11.10
CA VAL A 168 5.59 7.84 -10.50
C VAL A 168 5.13 9.29 -10.49
N LYS A 169 3.99 9.56 -11.12
CA LYS A 169 3.38 10.89 -11.14
C LYS A 169 2.80 11.22 -9.77
N MET A 170 3.15 12.38 -9.26
CA MET A 170 2.70 12.90 -7.97
C MET A 170 1.79 14.11 -8.17
N VAL A 171 0.88 14.34 -7.23
CA VAL A 171 0.00 15.51 -7.18
C VAL A 171 0.29 16.27 -5.90
N SER A 172 0.66 17.54 -6.05
CA SER A 172 0.79 18.46 -4.91
C SER A 172 -0.57 18.77 -4.31
N GLN A 173 -0.65 18.65 -2.99
CA GLN A 173 -1.83 18.95 -2.20
C GLN A 173 -1.74 20.37 -1.65
N LYS A 174 -2.90 21.00 -1.39
CA LYS A 174 -2.96 22.39 -0.88
C LYS A 174 -2.22 22.61 0.45
N ASN A 175 -2.06 21.56 1.25
CA ASN A 175 -1.33 21.57 2.51
C ASN A 175 0.20 21.36 2.35
N GLY A 176 0.72 21.39 1.13
CA GLY A 176 2.14 21.16 0.82
C GLY A 176 2.58 19.69 0.82
N SER A 177 1.68 18.75 1.11
CA SER A 177 1.97 17.31 0.94
C SER A 177 1.85 16.89 -0.53
N SER A 178 2.34 15.69 -0.87
CA SER A 178 2.15 15.09 -2.20
C SER A 178 1.44 13.76 -2.09
N SER A 179 0.57 13.44 -3.05
CA SER A 179 -0.08 12.13 -3.17
C SER A 179 0.21 11.50 -4.52
N VAL A 180 0.09 10.18 -4.63
CA VAL A 180 0.18 9.48 -5.91
C VAL A 180 -0.98 9.89 -6.81
N SER A 181 -0.68 10.18 -8.08
CA SER A 181 -1.65 10.62 -9.08
C SER A 181 -2.51 9.47 -9.62
N ASP A 182 -3.75 9.78 -10.02
CA ASP A 182 -4.61 8.88 -10.79
C ASP A 182 -4.15 8.75 -12.27
N PHE A 183 -3.16 9.54 -12.71
CA PHE A 183 -2.54 9.42 -14.04
C PHE A 183 -1.43 8.37 -14.12
N ASN A 184 -1.17 7.65 -13.02
CA ASN A 184 -0.36 6.45 -13.05
C ASN A 184 -1.24 5.30 -13.54
N ASN A 185 -0.80 4.60 -14.58
CA ASN A 185 -1.49 3.44 -15.12
C ASN A 185 -0.74 2.15 -14.74
N GLU A 186 -1.24 1.01 -15.20
CA GLU A 186 -0.67 -0.32 -14.99
C GLU A 186 0.81 -0.40 -15.40
N ILE A 187 1.19 0.19 -16.54
CA ILE A 187 2.60 0.21 -16.99
C ILE A 187 3.49 0.95 -15.99
N ILE A 188 3.03 2.06 -15.42
CA ILE A 188 3.80 2.80 -14.40
C ILE A 188 3.87 2.02 -13.09
N TYR A 189 2.77 1.38 -12.69
CA TYR A 189 2.75 0.55 -11.49
C TYR A 189 3.68 -0.67 -11.61
N GLU A 190 3.69 -1.33 -12.78
CA GLU A 190 4.59 -2.44 -13.06
C GLU A 190 6.05 -2.01 -13.03
N LYS A 191 6.39 -0.89 -13.68
CA LYS A 191 7.74 -0.31 -13.61
C LYS A 191 8.14 0.07 -12.18
N PHE A 192 7.21 0.60 -11.39
CA PHE A 192 7.45 0.88 -9.97
C PHE A 192 7.78 -0.41 -9.22
N CYS A 193 7.04 -1.50 -9.45
CA CYS A 193 7.29 -2.77 -8.78
C CYS A 193 8.62 -3.41 -9.22
N SER A 194 8.87 -3.47 -10.52
CA SER A 194 10.15 -3.92 -11.10
C SER A 194 11.33 -3.10 -10.56
N THR A 195 11.16 -1.79 -10.32
CA THR A 195 12.22 -0.96 -9.74
C THR A 195 12.56 -1.38 -8.31
N ILE A 196 11.58 -1.80 -7.50
CA ILE A 196 11.83 -2.31 -6.13
C ILE A 196 12.56 -3.66 -6.19
N GLU A 197 12.21 -4.51 -7.15
CA GLU A 197 12.88 -5.79 -7.39
C GLU A 197 14.34 -5.56 -7.81
N ASP A 198 14.57 -4.70 -8.79
CA ASP A 198 15.91 -4.31 -9.22
C ASP A 198 16.73 -3.68 -8.10
N LEU A 199 16.09 -2.85 -7.26
CA LEU A 199 16.73 -2.21 -6.12
C LEU A 199 17.18 -3.25 -5.09
N THR A 200 16.38 -4.29 -4.87
CA THR A 200 16.70 -5.40 -3.96
C THR A 200 18.03 -6.04 -4.35
N LEU A 201 18.24 -6.28 -5.64
CA LEU A 201 19.50 -6.83 -6.17
C LEU A 201 20.71 -5.89 -5.99
N LYS A 202 20.48 -4.61 -5.69
CA LYS A 202 21.54 -3.63 -5.41
C LYS A 202 21.83 -3.47 -3.94
N LEU A 203 20.94 -3.87 -3.02
CA LEU A 203 21.15 -3.73 -1.58
C LEU A 203 21.96 -4.89 -1.02
N ASN A 204 22.79 -4.59 -0.02
CA ASN A 204 23.61 -5.60 0.65
C ASN A 204 22.71 -6.43 1.58
N ASN A 205 22.82 -7.76 1.52
CA ASN A 205 22.14 -8.68 2.43
C ASN A 205 20.59 -8.63 2.41
N ILE A 206 19.98 -8.00 1.40
CA ILE A 206 18.52 -8.02 1.22
C ILE A 206 18.19 -8.91 0.03
N THR A 207 17.36 -9.93 0.26
CA THR A 207 16.91 -10.86 -0.78
C THR A 207 15.41 -10.80 -1.02
N ASP A 208 14.64 -10.26 -0.07
CA ASP A 208 13.19 -10.13 -0.17
C ASP A 208 12.81 -8.69 -0.55
N PRO A 209 12.22 -8.47 -1.74
CA PRO A 209 11.74 -7.16 -2.16
C PRO A 209 10.73 -6.50 -1.23
N LYS A 210 10.00 -7.27 -0.41
CA LYS A 210 9.08 -6.72 0.60
C LYS A 210 9.83 -5.98 1.70
N ILE A 211 11.06 -6.40 2.01
CA ILE A 211 11.96 -5.70 2.93
C ILE A 211 12.51 -4.43 2.26
N THR A 212 12.87 -4.51 0.98
CA THR A 212 13.27 -3.32 0.20
C THR A 212 12.18 -2.26 0.16
N GLU A 213 10.93 -2.64 -0.09
CA GLU A 213 9.76 -1.75 0.00
C GLU A 213 9.66 -1.10 1.39
N GLU A 214 9.84 -1.87 2.46
CA GLU A 214 9.78 -1.36 3.83
C GLU A 214 10.93 -0.39 4.14
N ILE A 215 12.14 -0.65 3.64
CA ILE A 215 13.31 0.22 3.77
C ILE A 215 13.04 1.57 3.11
N ILE A 216 12.57 1.58 1.85
CA ILE A 216 12.31 2.83 1.13
C ILE A 216 11.03 3.53 1.60
N PHE A 217 10.10 2.80 2.20
CA PHE A 217 9.00 3.39 2.95
C PHE A 217 9.53 4.11 4.20
N SER A 218 10.38 3.45 5.00
CA SER A 218 11.01 3.94 6.25
C SER A 218 10.01 4.39 7.32
N ASN A 219 10.44 4.61 8.57
CA ASN A 219 9.53 4.95 9.67
C ASN A 219 8.88 6.31 9.43
N GLY A 220 7.57 6.36 9.67
CA GLY A 220 6.85 7.60 9.89
C GLY A 220 7.24 8.29 11.20
N GLY A 221 6.46 9.29 11.58
CA GLY A 221 6.70 10.07 12.80
C GLY A 221 7.25 11.48 12.54
N ARG A 222 7.55 12.18 13.64
CA ARG A 222 8.00 13.58 13.66
C ARG A 222 9.38 13.68 14.29
N GLY A 223 10.14 14.70 13.91
CA GLY A 223 11.48 14.97 14.44
C GLY A 223 12.41 13.76 14.32
N GLU A 224 13.10 13.43 15.41
CA GLU A 224 14.09 12.36 15.49
C GLU A 224 13.51 10.95 15.35
N LYS A 225 12.20 10.78 15.59
CA LYS A 225 11.50 9.49 15.42
C LYS A 225 11.29 9.11 13.95
N LYS A 226 11.50 10.05 13.02
CA LYS A 226 11.38 9.80 11.58
C LYS A 226 12.57 8.98 11.10
N GLY A 227 12.30 7.92 10.35
CA GLY A 227 13.33 7.02 9.86
C GLY A 227 14.40 7.74 9.02
N LYS A 228 15.62 7.20 9.03
CA LYS A 228 16.81 7.82 8.39
C LYS A 228 16.54 8.13 6.92
N TRP A 229 15.97 7.19 6.17
CA TRP A 229 15.67 7.38 4.76
C TRP A 229 14.61 8.45 4.51
N ARG A 230 13.52 8.50 5.27
CA ARG A 230 12.53 9.60 5.13
C ARG A 230 13.11 10.97 5.45
N ARG A 231 14.05 11.06 6.40
CA ARG A 231 14.76 12.32 6.68
C ARG A 231 15.62 12.73 5.49
N TYR A 232 16.39 11.79 4.95
CA TYR A 232 17.19 12.02 3.74
C TYR A 232 16.31 12.46 2.56
N LEU A 233 15.23 11.73 2.27
CA LEU A 233 14.29 12.04 1.19
C LEU A 233 13.75 13.48 1.26
N LEU A 234 13.38 13.95 2.46
CA LEU A 234 12.88 15.32 2.67
C LEU A 234 13.95 16.40 2.55
N GLN A 235 15.23 16.06 2.67
CA GLN A 235 16.33 17.00 2.40
C GLN A 235 16.61 17.14 0.90
N GLN A 236 16.22 16.13 0.11
CA GLN A 236 16.44 16.11 -1.34
C GLN A 236 15.21 16.55 -2.16
N THR A 237 14.02 16.64 -1.54
CA THR A 237 12.74 16.90 -2.22
C THR A 237 11.80 17.78 -1.40
#